data_AF-A0A9D4EWW2-F1
#
_entry.id   AF-A0A9D4EWW2-F1
#
_cell.length_a   1.000
_cell.length_b   1.000
_cell.length_c   1.000
_cell.angle_alpha   90.00
_cell.angle_beta   90.00
_cell.angle_gamma   90.00
#
_symmetry.space_group_name_H-M   'P 1'
#
loop_
_entity.id
_entity.type
_entity.pdbx_description
1 polymer ?
#
loop_
_entity_poly.entity_id
_entity_poly.type
_entity_poly.pdbx_seq_one_letter_code
_entity_poly.pdbx_strand_id
1 'polypeptide(L)'
;MYLSCPEDLVLEIDTAIYGRTRKDICPHRANKRTNCKSKTSTEIVKKLCQGKQLCHLSAKKIILGDPCGDTYKYLEVTYECL
;
A
#
# COMPACT_ATOMS: atom_id res chain seq x y z
N MET A 1 -0.17 -8.64 -0.51
CA MET A 1 -0.77 -8.10 0.73
C MET A 1 -2.21 -8.53 0.75
N TYR A 2 -2.67 -9.04 1.88
CA TYR A 2 -4.02 -9.54 2.06
C TYR A 2 -4.69 -8.70 3.14
N LEU A 3 -5.86 -8.13 2.83
CA LEU A 3 -6.70 -7.36 3.74
C LEU A 3 -7.99 -8.14 3.95
N SER A 4 -8.48 -8.17 5.18
CA SER A 4 -9.68 -8.91 5.53
C SER A 4 -10.41 -8.27 6.69
N CYS A 5 -11.73 -8.21 6.60
CA CYS A 5 -12.62 -7.90 7.71
C CYS A 5 -13.36 -9.15 8.20
N PRO A 6 -13.87 -9.14 9.44
CA PRO A 6 -14.82 -10.13 9.95
C PRO A 6 -16.08 -10.27 9.06
N GLU A 7 -16.92 -11.26 9.39
CA GLU A 7 -18.24 -11.40 8.75
C GLU A 7 -19.09 -10.14 8.92
N ASP A 8 -19.85 -9.82 7.88
CA ASP A 8 -20.74 -8.65 7.76
C ASP A 8 -20.08 -7.27 7.81
N LEU A 9 -18.74 -7.18 7.90
CA LEU A 9 -17.98 -5.93 7.83
C LEU A 9 -17.22 -5.80 6.50
N VAL A 10 -16.97 -4.55 6.09
CA VAL A 10 -16.26 -4.23 4.84
C VAL A 10 -15.04 -3.34 5.08
N LEU A 11 -14.08 -3.44 4.16
CA LEU A 11 -12.86 -2.63 4.17
C LEU A 11 -13.19 -1.16 3.85
N GLU A 12 -12.94 -0.28 4.82
CA GLU A 12 -12.85 1.17 4.65
C GLU A 12 -11.37 1.56 4.61
N ILE A 13 -10.86 1.94 3.43
CA ILE A 13 -9.44 2.28 3.28
C ILE A 13 -9.23 3.73 3.69
N ASP A 14 -8.36 4.01 4.66
CA ASP A 14 -8.01 5.40 5.02
C ASP A 14 -6.91 5.93 4.10
N THR A 15 -5.77 5.26 4.14
CA THR A 15 -4.57 5.68 3.43
C THR A 15 -3.80 4.48 2.89
N ALA A 16 -3.12 4.67 1.76
CA ALA A 16 -2.13 3.72 1.29
C ALA A 16 -0.89 4.43 0.75
N ILE A 17 0.28 3.89 1.06
CA ILE A 17 1.58 4.41 0.64
C ILE A 17 2.33 3.30 -0.07
N TYR A 18 2.50 3.43 -1.38
CA TYR A 18 3.54 2.70 -2.11
C TYR A 18 4.79 3.56 -2.20
N GLY A 19 5.90 3.07 -1.64
CA GLY A 19 7.13 3.86 -1.55
C GLY A 19 8.09 3.34 -0.49
N ARG A 20 8.82 4.25 0.12
CA ARG A 20 9.65 3.98 1.29
C ARG A 20 9.67 5.22 2.18
N THR A 21 9.21 5.05 3.41
CA THR A 21 9.19 6.08 4.47
C THR A 21 10.17 5.76 5.59
N ARG A 22 10.56 4.49 5.72
CA ARG A 22 11.38 3.95 6.80
C ARG A 22 12.44 2.99 6.26
N LYS A 23 13.59 2.91 6.94
CA LYS A 23 14.72 2.05 6.54
C LYS A 23 14.61 0.61 7.07
N ASP A 24 13.97 0.47 8.22
CA ASP A 24 13.79 -0.76 8.98
C ASP A 24 12.63 -1.63 8.45
N ILE A 25 11.62 -1.02 7.83
CA ILE A 25 10.53 -1.76 7.15
C ILE A 25 11.03 -2.33 5.82
N CYS A 26 10.85 -3.64 5.61
CA CYS A 26 11.33 -4.37 4.43
C CYS A 26 12.78 -4.02 4.07
N PRO A 27 13.77 -4.38 4.92
CA PRO A 27 15.16 -3.94 4.76
C PRO A 27 15.75 -4.44 3.45
N HIS A 28 16.46 -3.55 2.75
CA HIS A 28 17.08 -3.84 1.47
C HIS A 28 18.26 -2.88 1.20
N ARG A 29 19.26 -3.31 0.41
CA ARG A 29 20.44 -2.49 0.04
C ARG A 29 20.09 -1.13 -0.59
N ALA A 30 18.93 -1.05 -1.21
CA ALA A 30 18.41 0.13 -1.90
C ALA A 30 17.39 0.90 -1.05
N ASN A 31 17.74 1.25 0.20
CA ASN A 31 16.85 1.92 1.16
C ASN A 31 17.32 3.34 1.58
N LYS A 32 18.25 3.94 0.83
CA LYS A 32 18.83 5.26 1.17
C LYS A 32 17.80 6.39 1.17
N ARG A 33 16.79 6.33 0.28
CA ARG A 33 15.73 7.34 0.15
C ARG A 33 14.49 6.91 0.96
N THR A 34 14.12 7.71 1.94
CA THR A 34 12.94 7.52 2.80
C THR A 34 11.88 8.62 2.62
N ASN A 35 12.11 9.56 1.70
CA ASN A 35 11.12 10.55 1.27
C ASN A 35 10.43 10.12 -0.02
N CYS A 36 10.08 8.83 -0.12
CA CYS A 36 9.51 8.26 -1.33
C CYS A 36 8.07 7.80 -1.10
N LYS A 37 7.11 8.44 -1.78
CA LYS A 37 5.68 8.11 -1.69
C LYS A 37 5.01 8.34 -3.04
N SER A 38 4.24 7.37 -3.51
CA SER A 38 3.40 7.53 -4.70
C SER A 38 2.13 8.31 -4.34
N LYS A 39 1.82 9.33 -5.15
CA LYS A 39 0.64 10.20 -4.94
C LYS A 39 -0.68 9.50 -5.22
N THR A 40 -0.67 8.42 -5.99
CA THR A 40 -1.87 7.72 -6.45
C THR A 40 -2.19 6.46 -5.65
N SER A 41 -1.34 6.09 -4.68
CA SER A 41 -1.44 4.82 -3.96
C SER A 41 -2.78 4.65 -3.25
N THR A 42 -3.23 5.65 -2.49
CA THR A 42 -4.52 5.59 -1.77
C THR A 42 -5.69 5.40 -2.72
N GLU A 43 -5.76 6.20 -3.79
CA GLU A 43 -6.87 6.14 -4.76
C GLU A 43 -6.96 4.76 -5.45
N ILE A 44 -5.80 4.21 -5.85
CA ILE A 44 -5.74 2.90 -6.49
C ILE A 44 -6.15 1.79 -5.52
N VAL A 45 -5.68 1.83 -4.28
CA VAL A 45 -6.05 0.82 -3.27
C VAL A 45 -7.53 0.92 -2.91
N LYS A 46 -8.08 2.14 -2.76
CA LYS A 46 -9.52 2.36 -2.62
C LYS A 46 -10.30 1.72 -3.76
N LYS A 47 -9.93 2.04 -5.00
CA LYS A 47 -10.60 1.48 -6.18
C LYS A 47 -10.61 -0.06 -6.21
N LEU A 48 -9.58 -0.70 -5.67
CA LEU A 48 -9.43 -2.16 -5.70
C LEU A 48 -10.11 -2.87 -4.50
N CYS A 49 -10.12 -2.25 -3.33
CA CYS A 49 -10.47 -2.91 -2.06
C CYS A 49 -11.65 -2.32 -1.30
N GLN A 50 -11.99 -1.05 -1.53
CA GLN A 50 -13.05 -0.37 -0.77
C GLN A 50 -14.37 -1.15 -0.86
N GLY A 51 -15.03 -1.33 0.29
CA GLY A 51 -16.34 -1.98 0.37
C GLY A 51 -16.31 -3.50 0.16
N LYS A 52 -15.13 -4.11 0.04
CA LYS A 52 -14.98 -5.57 0.00
C LYS A 52 -14.67 -6.09 1.39
N GLN A 53 -15.13 -7.30 1.70
CA GLN A 53 -14.71 -7.99 2.92
C GLN A 53 -13.26 -8.48 2.85
N LEU A 54 -12.85 -8.96 1.67
CA LEU A 54 -11.51 -9.52 1.41
C LEU A 54 -10.89 -8.82 0.20
N CYS A 55 -9.62 -8.44 0.32
CA CYS A 55 -8.88 -7.86 -0.80
C CYS A 55 -7.44 -8.37 -0.86
N HIS A 56 -7.02 -8.81 -2.05
CA HIS A 56 -5.64 -9.20 -2.31
C HIS A 56 -4.96 -8.21 -3.25
N LEU A 57 -3.90 -7.57 -2.75
CA LEU A 57 -3.12 -6.56 -3.45
C LEU A 57 -1.72 -7.06 -3.78
N SER A 58 -1.30 -6.83 -5.02
CA SER A 58 0.09 -6.98 -5.43
C SER A 58 0.79 -5.64 -5.41
N ALA A 59 1.85 -5.51 -4.61
CA ALA A 59 2.67 -4.29 -4.50
C ALA A 59 3.60 -4.10 -5.72
N LYS A 60 3.01 -4.00 -6.91
CA LYS A 60 3.72 -3.92 -8.19
C LYS A 60 3.76 -2.47 -8.69
N LYS A 61 4.94 -2.06 -9.17
CA LYS A 61 5.18 -0.77 -9.85
C LYS A 61 4.15 -0.46 -10.95
N ILE A 62 3.77 -1.47 -11.75
CA ILE A 62 2.82 -1.27 -12.85
C ILE A 62 1.41 -0.89 -12.36
N ILE A 63 1.07 -1.26 -11.13
CA ILE A 63 -0.23 -0.99 -10.54
C ILE A 63 -0.19 0.34 -9.78
N LEU A 64 0.86 0.59 -9.00
CA LEU A 64 0.93 1.68 -8.00
C LEU A 64 1.83 2.86 -8.41
N GLY A 65 2.45 2.78 -9.59
CA GLY A 65 3.43 3.76 -10.10
C GLY A 65 4.84 3.56 -9.54
N ASP A 66 5.80 4.37 -10.02
CA ASP A 66 7.16 4.42 -9.46
C ASP A 66 7.53 5.84 -9.00
N PRO A 67 7.34 6.15 -7.71
CA PRO A 67 7.65 7.47 -7.17
C PRO A 67 9.15 7.73 -7.01
N CYS A 68 9.98 6.67 -7.00
CA CYS A 68 11.42 6.81 -6.80
C CYS A 68 12.17 5.62 -7.43
N GLY A 69 12.82 5.89 -8.56
CA GLY A 69 13.74 4.95 -9.20
C GLY A 69 14.85 4.50 -8.23
N ASP A 70 15.31 3.26 -8.40
CA ASP A 70 16.42 2.65 -7.66
C ASP A 70 16.24 2.56 -6.14
N THR A 71 15.01 2.70 -5.64
CA THR A 71 14.66 2.48 -4.24
C THR A 71 13.73 1.29 -4.13
N TYR A 72 14.04 0.37 -3.22
CA TYR A 72 13.19 -0.79 -2.94
C TYR A 72 11.98 -0.34 -2.14
N LYS A 73 10.79 -0.53 -2.69
CA LYS A 73 9.54 0.02 -2.15
C LYS A 73 8.74 -1.06 -1.43
N TYR A 74 7.88 -0.64 -0.52
CA TYR A 74 6.85 -1.45 0.11
C TYR A 74 5.50 -0.74 -0.01
N LEU A 75 4.43 -1.52 0.18
CA LEU A 75 3.08 -1.01 0.28
C LEU A 75 2.67 -1.06 1.75
N GLU A 76 2.27 0.09 2.28
CA GLU A 76 1.66 0.24 3.60
C GLU A 76 0.21 0.67 3.40
N VAL A 77 -0.74 0.04 4.07
CA VAL A 77 -2.18 0.35 3.99
C VAL A 77 -2.73 0.46 5.40
N THR A 78 -3.46 1.54 5.65
CA THR A 78 -4.25 1.75 6.87
C THR A 78 -5.72 1.65 6.47
N TYR A 79 -6.49 0.85 7.20
CA TYR A 79 -7.89 0.59 6.93
C TYR A 79 -8.63 0.24 8.22
N GLU A 80 -9.93 0.41 8.19
CA GLU A 80 -10.88 0.00 9.22
C GLU A 80 -11.90 -1.00 8.65
N CYS A 81 -12.61 -1.68 9.55
CA CYS A 81 -13.72 -2.56 9.21
C CYS A 81 -15.01 -1.94 9.75
N LEU A 82 -15.92 -1.63 8.84
CA LEU A 82 -17.21 -0.98 9.13
C LEU A 82 -18.38 -1.88 8.74
#